data_AF-X1LIE5-F1
#
_entry.id   AF-X1LIE5-F1
#
_cell.length_a   1.000
_cell.length_b   1.000
_cell.length_c   1.000
_cell.angle_alpha   90.00
_cell.angle_beta   90.00
_cell.angle_gamma   90.00
#
_symmetry.space_group_name_H-M   'P 1'
#
loop_
_entity.id
_entity.type
_entity.pdbx_description
1 polymer ?
#
loop_
_entity_poly.entity_id
_entity_poly.type
_entity_poly.pdbx_seq_one_letter_code
_entity_poly.pdbx_strand_id
1 'polypeptide(L)'
;AGIGDILRSALAPLVDNISIALIYGSVARGSEYQSSDVDILVVGEVTFAEVVERLSPAQETLGREINPTVYPPAEFKSKIAEGHHFLKSVLSGSKIYLIGDEHELARLVEKRLADRTPD
;
A
#
# COMPACT_ATOMS: atom_id res chain seq x y z
N ALA A 1 18.43 6.95 7.09
CA ALA A 1 17.18 6.74 6.33
C ALA A 1 16.93 5.25 6.28
N GLY A 2 15.79 4.79 6.79
CA GLY A 2 15.36 3.40 6.66
C GLY A 2 14.70 3.16 5.30
N ILE A 3 14.32 1.91 5.04
CA ILE A 3 13.62 1.53 3.81
C ILE A 3 12.36 2.37 3.55
N GLY A 4 11.59 2.66 4.62
CA GLY A 4 10.40 3.49 4.53
C GLY A 4 10.67 4.92 4.07
N ASP A 5 11.82 5.51 4.44
CA ASP A 5 12.14 6.90 4.04
C ASP A 5 12.47 7.01 2.56
N ILE A 6 13.18 5.99 2.03
CA ILE A 6 13.52 5.90 0.60
C ILE A 6 12.23 5.74 -0.23
N LEU A 7 11.35 4.83 0.20
CA LEU A 7 10.08 4.58 -0.48
C LEU A 7 9.11 5.76 -0.40
N ARG A 8 9.04 6.45 0.75
CA ARG A 8 8.29 7.70 0.89
C ARG A 8 8.76 8.75 -0.10
N SER A 9 10.08 8.95 -0.19
CA SER A 9 10.67 9.94 -1.08
C SER A 9 10.40 9.60 -2.55
N ALA A 10 10.44 8.31 -2.91
CA ALA A 10 10.12 7.82 -4.23
C ALA A 10 8.64 8.07 -4.62
N LEU A 11 7.71 7.86 -3.69
CA LEU A 11 6.27 8.04 -3.93
C LEU A 11 5.80 9.49 -3.76
N ALA A 12 6.61 10.39 -3.22
CA ALA A 12 6.26 11.79 -2.98
C ALA A 12 5.66 12.51 -4.21
N PRO A 13 6.13 12.31 -5.45
CA PRO A 13 5.54 12.94 -6.64
C PRO A 13 4.10 12.50 -6.94
N LEU A 14 3.64 11.39 -6.37
CA LEU A 14 2.30 10.84 -6.57
C LEU A 14 1.40 11.05 -5.35
N VAL A 15 1.87 11.76 -4.31
CA VAL A 15 1.17 11.84 -3.01
C VAL A 15 -0.25 12.39 -3.13
N ASP A 16 -0.50 13.34 -4.02
CA ASP A 16 -1.82 13.95 -4.22
C ASP A 16 -2.84 12.97 -4.84
N ASN A 17 -2.34 11.96 -5.55
CA ASN A 17 -3.17 10.94 -6.21
C ASN A 17 -3.24 9.63 -5.40
N ILE A 18 -2.45 9.49 -4.34
CA ILE A 18 -2.40 8.31 -3.48
C ILE A 18 -3.15 8.62 -2.19
N SER A 19 -4.23 7.87 -1.92
CA SER A 19 -4.90 7.93 -0.62
C SER A 19 -4.05 7.26 0.45
N ILE A 20 -3.55 6.05 0.18
CA ILE A 20 -2.69 5.29 1.10
C ILE A 20 -1.60 4.56 0.34
N ALA A 21 -0.40 4.57 0.89
CA ALA A 21 0.64 3.59 0.56
C ALA A 21 1.20 2.99 1.85
N LEU A 22 1.36 1.67 1.90
CA LEU A 22 1.92 0.97 3.05
C LEU A 22 2.79 -0.21 2.65
N ILE A 23 3.82 -0.48 3.44
CA ILE A 23 4.59 -1.73 3.37
C ILE A 23 3.84 -2.79 4.17
N TYR A 24 3.73 -4.00 3.62
CA TYR A 24 3.22 -5.18 4.32
C TYR A 24 4.22 -6.34 4.24
N GLY A 25 3.84 -7.53 4.70
CA GLY A 25 4.66 -8.73 4.56
C GLY A 25 5.79 -8.84 5.58
N SER A 26 6.89 -9.49 5.19
CA SER A 26 8.02 -9.81 6.07
C SER A 26 8.73 -8.57 6.61
N VAL A 27 8.87 -7.54 5.76
CA VAL A 27 9.47 -6.24 6.10
C VAL A 27 8.68 -5.56 7.21
N ALA A 28 7.36 -5.46 7.06
CA ALA A 28 6.51 -4.85 8.08
C ALA A 28 6.48 -5.64 9.41
N ARG A 29 6.74 -6.95 9.37
CA ARG A 29 6.81 -7.82 10.56
C ARG A 29 8.17 -7.81 11.25
N GLY A 30 9.17 -7.08 10.72
CA GLY A 30 10.54 -7.08 11.25
C GLY A 30 11.23 -8.44 11.19
N SER A 31 10.69 -9.37 10.40
CA SER A 31 11.26 -10.71 10.16
C SER A 31 11.92 -10.79 8.78
N GLU A 32 12.31 -9.64 8.24
CA GLU A 32 12.96 -9.56 6.93
C GLU A 32 14.38 -10.11 6.97
N TYR A 33 14.73 -10.86 5.92
CA TYR A 33 16.12 -11.15 5.59
C TYR A 33 16.65 -10.06 4.67
N GLN A 34 17.97 -9.89 4.61
CA GLN A 34 18.61 -8.86 3.77
C GLN A 34 18.21 -8.94 2.27
N SER A 35 17.76 -10.10 1.82
CA SER A 35 17.30 -10.39 0.45
C SER A 35 15.79 -10.54 0.32
N SER A 36 14.99 -10.18 1.33
CA SER A 36 13.53 -10.26 1.22
C SER A 36 12.98 -9.17 0.29
N ASP A 37 12.00 -9.52 -0.53
CA ASP A 37 11.30 -8.54 -1.36
C ASP A 37 10.49 -7.58 -0.48
N VAL A 38 10.21 -6.40 -1.03
CA VAL A 38 9.49 -5.34 -0.34
C VAL A 38 8.11 -5.20 -0.94
N ASP A 39 7.12 -5.73 -0.25
CA ASP A 39 5.74 -5.66 -0.68
C ASP A 39 5.09 -4.32 -0.28
N ILE A 40 4.54 -3.60 -1.27
CA ILE A 40 3.90 -2.30 -1.07
C ILE A 40 2.47 -2.35 -1.56
N LEU A 41 1.51 -1.96 -0.74
CA LEU A 41 0.13 -1.73 -1.17
C LEU A 41 -0.06 -0.24 -1.41
N VAL A 42 -0.58 0.12 -2.59
CA VAL A 42 -0.92 1.50 -2.96
C VAL A 42 -2.40 1.56 -3.32
N VAL A 43 -3.11 2.51 -2.72
CA VAL A 43 -4.52 2.80 -2.99
C VAL A 43 -4.65 4.24 -3.43
N GLY A 44 -5.09 4.48 -4.66
CA GLY A 44 -5.15 5.82 -5.24
C GLY A 44 -5.54 5.84 -6.71
N GLU A 45 -5.73 7.03 -7.24
CA GLU A 45 -5.98 7.29 -8.67
C GLU A 45 -4.65 7.32 -9.44
N VAL A 46 -3.91 6.20 -9.35
CA VAL A 46 -2.61 6.01 -10.00
C VAL A 46 -2.57 4.65 -10.68
N THR A 47 -1.82 4.55 -11.76
CA THR A 47 -1.60 3.28 -12.46
C THR A 47 -0.43 2.51 -11.87
N PHE A 48 -0.41 1.19 -12.10
CA PHE A 48 0.72 0.34 -11.73
C PHE A 48 2.04 0.82 -12.37
N ALA A 49 1.99 1.25 -13.64
CA ALA A 49 3.16 1.73 -14.37
C ALA A 49 3.77 2.99 -13.73
N GLU A 50 2.95 3.97 -13.36
CA GLU A 50 3.41 5.19 -12.68
C GLU A 50 4.07 4.86 -11.34
N VAL A 51 3.49 3.95 -10.57
CA VAL A 51 4.06 3.52 -9.28
C VAL A 51 5.41 2.81 -9.48
N VAL A 52 5.52 1.88 -10.43
CA VAL A 52 6.77 1.16 -10.72
C VAL A 52 7.86 2.11 -11.23
N GLU A 53 7.52 3.06 -12.09
CA GLU A 53 8.48 4.06 -12.59
C GLU A 53 9.09 4.86 -11.43
N ARG A 54 8.26 5.26 -10.46
CA ARG A 54 8.73 5.97 -9.26
C ARG A 54 9.55 5.10 -8.32
N LEU A 55 9.23 3.82 -8.21
CA LEU A 55 9.91 2.90 -7.30
C LEU A 55 11.21 2.31 -7.87
N SER A 56 11.41 2.35 -9.18
CA SER A 56 12.60 1.76 -9.83
C SER A 56 13.93 2.31 -9.29
N PRO A 57 14.13 3.64 -9.12
CA PRO A 57 15.35 4.17 -8.51
C PRO A 57 15.52 3.74 -7.04
N ALA A 58 14.42 3.56 -6.31
CA ALA A 58 14.45 3.07 -4.93
C ALA A 58 14.87 1.60 -4.88
N GLN A 59 14.38 0.76 -5.81
CA GLN A 59 14.77 -0.64 -5.95
C GLN A 59 16.27 -0.78 -6.23
N GLU A 60 16.81 0.03 -7.15
CA GLU A 60 18.26 0.06 -7.43
C GLU A 60 19.07 0.50 -6.21
N THR A 61 18.60 1.52 -5.49
CA THR A 61 19.27 2.03 -4.28
C THR A 61 19.26 1.01 -3.15
N LEU A 62 18.16 0.28 -2.99
CA LEU A 62 17.97 -0.71 -1.94
C LEU A 62 18.62 -2.06 -2.28
N GLY A 63 18.88 -2.33 -3.56
CA GLY A 63 19.36 -3.63 -4.04
C GLY A 63 18.37 -4.77 -3.76
N ARG A 64 17.06 -4.46 -3.73
CA ARG A 64 15.98 -5.38 -3.34
C ARG A 64 14.79 -5.20 -4.27
N GLU A 65 14.13 -6.31 -4.60
CA GLU A 65 12.90 -6.25 -5.39
C GLU A 65 11.81 -5.52 -4.63
N ILE A 66 11.12 -4.59 -5.30
CA ILE A 66 9.96 -3.90 -4.77
C ILE A 66 8.74 -4.37 -5.56
N ASN A 67 7.77 -4.95 -4.85
CA ASN A 67 6.55 -5.51 -5.43
C ASN A 67 5.33 -4.64 -5.04
N PRO A 68 4.98 -3.64 -5.86
CA PRO A 68 3.79 -2.82 -5.62
C PRO A 68 2.52 -3.57 -6.05
N THR A 69 1.50 -3.54 -5.21
CA THR A 69 0.11 -3.87 -5.57
C THR A 69 -0.68 -2.58 -5.56
N VAL A 70 -1.27 -2.22 -6.71
CA VAL A 70 -1.99 -0.95 -6.88
C VAL A 70 -3.48 -1.22 -7.05
N TYR A 71 -4.31 -0.51 -6.29
CA TYR A 71 -5.77 -0.54 -6.43
C TYR A 71 -6.36 0.87 -6.52
N PRO A 72 -7.29 1.11 -7.46
CA PRO A 72 -8.20 2.24 -7.34
C PRO A 72 -8.97 2.20 -6.01
N PRO A 73 -9.28 3.35 -5.39
CA PRO A 73 -10.04 3.39 -4.14
C PRO A 73 -11.38 2.65 -4.19
N ALA A 74 -12.06 2.67 -5.34
CA ALA A 74 -13.32 1.95 -5.54
C ALA A 74 -13.12 0.42 -5.56
N GLU A 75 -12.10 -0.06 -6.29
CA GLU A 75 -11.78 -1.49 -6.37
C GLU A 75 -11.31 -2.03 -5.02
N PHE A 76 -10.45 -1.28 -4.33
CA PHE A 76 -9.98 -1.63 -2.99
C PHE A 76 -11.15 -1.86 -2.02
N LYS A 77 -12.12 -0.95 -2.03
CA LYS A 77 -13.35 -1.07 -1.23
C LYS A 77 -14.18 -2.28 -1.63
N SER A 78 -14.38 -2.53 -2.92
CA SER A 78 -15.15 -3.69 -3.40
C SER A 78 -14.50 -5.00 -3.00
N LYS A 79 -13.18 -5.15 -3.19
CA LYS A 79 -12.46 -6.37 -2.81
C LYS A 79 -12.50 -6.61 -1.30
N ILE A 80 -12.36 -5.56 -0.49
CA ILE A 80 -12.58 -5.69 0.96
C ILE A 80 -14.03 -6.11 1.24
N ALA A 81 -15.00 -5.52 0.52
CA ALA A 81 -16.42 -5.84 0.59
C ALA A 81 -16.70 -7.33 0.37
N GLU A 82 -16.10 -7.88 -0.66
CA GLU A 82 -16.18 -9.29 -1.07
C GLU A 82 -15.39 -10.23 -0.15
N GLY A 83 -14.64 -9.70 0.82
CA GLY A 83 -13.87 -10.50 1.77
C GLY A 83 -12.57 -11.05 1.19
N HIS A 84 -11.97 -10.35 0.23
CA HIS A 84 -10.74 -10.76 -0.44
C HIS A 84 -9.63 -11.08 0.58
N HIS A 85 -9.21 -12.35 0.62
CA HIS A 85 -8.33 -12.90 1.65
C HIS A 85 -7.00 -12.15 1.79
N PHE A 86 -6.40 -11.76 0.66
CA PHE A 86 -5.15 -11.01 0.64
C PHE A 86 -5.29 -9.66 1.34
N LEU A 87 -6.29 -8.85 0.96
CA LEU A 87 -6.50 -7.53 1.58
C LEU A 87 -6.83 -7.66 3.05
N LYS A 88 -7.68 -8.63 3.43
CA LYS A 88 -7.97 -8.90 4.84
C LYS A 88 -6.70 -9.21 5.64
N SER A 89 -5.77 -9.98 5.06
CA SER A 89 -4.50 -10.35 5.71
C SER A 89 -3.53 -9.17 5.81
N VAL A 90 -3.50 -8.30 4.81
CA VAL A 90 -2.71 -7.05 4.84
C VAL A 90 -3.26 -6.10 5.91
N LEU A 91 -4.58 -5.94 5.98
CA LEU A 91 -5.24 -5.06 6.95
C LEU A 91 -5.08 -5.52 8.40
N SER A 92 -5.09 -6.84 8.65
CA SER A 92 -4.93 -7.41 10.00
C SER A 92 -3.47 -7.62 10.40
N GLY A 93 -2.53 -7.53 9.45
CA GLY A 93 -1.11 -7.72 9.70
C GLY A 93 -0.38 -6.45 10.14
N SER A 94 0.88 -6.61 10.51
CA SER A 94 1.81 -5.49 10.68
C SER A 94 1.97 -4.74 9.36
N LYS A 95 1.94 -3.41 9.44
CA LYS A 95 1.96 -2.51 8.29
C LYS A 95 2.73 -1.24 8.65
N ILE A 96 3.54 -0.76 7.72
CA ILE A 96 4.27 0.51 7.85
C ILE A 96 3.69 1.47 6.83
N TYR A 97 3.01 2.51 7.30
CA TYR A 97 2.47 3.55 6.42
C TYR A 97 3.62 4.32 5.78
N LEU A 98 3.53 4.53 4.47
CA LEU A 98 4.38 5.39 3.66
C LEU A 98 3.65 6.72 3.39
N ILE A 99 2.42 6.64 2.89
CA ILE A 99 1.50 7.75 2.63
C ILE A 99 0.17 7.45 3.32
N GLY A 100 -0.43 8.48 3.91
CA GLY A 100 -1.62 8.35 4.76
C GLY A 100 -1.29 7.72 6.11
N ASP A 101 -2.32 7.29 6.82
CA ASP A 101 -2.22 6.73 8.15
C ASP A 101 -3.34 5.70 8.44
N GLU A 102 -3.44 5.28 9.70
CA GLU A 102 -4.49 4.36 10.14
C GLU A 102 -5.89 4.96 10.04
N HIS A 103 -6.05 6.26 10.25
CA HIS A 103 -7.34 6.94 10.15
C HIS A 103 -7.83 6.98 8.70
N GLU A 104 -6.93 7.27 7.76
CA GLU A 104 -7.21 7.21 6.33
C GLU A 104 -7.67 5.81 5.92
N LEU A 105 -6.99 4.77 6.45
CA LEU A 105 -7.31 3.38 6.15
C LEU A 105 -8.67 3.00 6.70
N ALA A 106 -8.93 3.34 7.97
CA ALA A 106 -10.20 3.14 8.62
C ALA A 106 -11.31 3.81 7.81
N ARG A 107 -11.13 5.06 7.38
CA ARG A 107 -12.12 5.79 6.58
C ARG A 107 -12.42 5.12 5.23
N LEU A 108 -11.40 4.59 4.55
CA LEU A 108 -11.59 3.83 3.30
C LEU A 108 -12.39 2.53 3.55
N VAL A 109 -12.13 1.87 4.68
CA VAL A 109 -12.82 0.62 5.07
C VAL A 109 -14.23 0.88 5.62
N GLU A 110 -14.45 1.94 6.39
CA GLU A 110 -15.72 2.30 7.03
C GLU A 110 -16.72 2.85 6.02
N LYS A 111 -16.26 3.59 5.00
CA LYS A 111 -17.14 4.08 3.93
C LYS A 111 -17.90 2.93 3.23
N ARG A 112 -17.34 1.71 3.25
CA ARG A 112 -18.03 0.47 2.85
C ARG A 112 -19.33 0.19 3.62
N LEU A 113 -19.35 0.44 4.93
CA LEU A 113 -20.50 0.13 5.78
C LEU A 113 -21.67 1.07 5.47
N ALA A 114 -21.38 2.33 5.15
CA ALA A 114 -22.39 3.31 4.74
C ALA A 114 -22.98 3.00 3.35
N ASP A 115 -22.14 2.60 2.39
CA ASP A 115 -22.56 2.27 1.02
C ASP A 115 -23.31 0.92 0.92
N ARG A 116 -23.44 0.17 2.03
CA ARG A 116 -24.09 -1.14 2.11
C ARG A 116 -25.54 -1.11 2.61
N THR A 117 -26.15 0.06 2.78
CA THR A 117 -27.59 0.14 3.13
C THR A 117 -28.41 -0.18 1.87
N PRO A 118 -29.08 -1.34 1.78
CA PRO A 118 -30.10 -1.54 0.77
C PRO A 118 -31.39 -0.87 1.30
N ASP A 119 -32.09 -0.12 0.45
CA ASP A 119 -33.52 0.14 0.64
C ASP A 119 -34.30 -1.19 0.75
#